data_AF-A0A7Y9W540-F1
#
_entry.id   AF-A0A7Y9W540-F1
#
_cell.length_a   1.000
_cell.length_b   1.000
_cell.length_c   1.000
_cell.angle_alpha   90.00
_cell.angle_beta   90.00
_cell.angle_gamma   90.00
#
_symmetry.space_group_name_H-M   'P 1'
#
loop_
_entity.id
_entity.type
_entity.pdbx_description
1 polymer ?
#
loop_
_entity_poly.entity_id
_entity_poly.type
_entity_poly.pdbx_seq_one_letter_code
_entity_poly.pdbx_strand_id
1 'polypeptide(L)'
;MTSSHGLNAAGGTDGLPLPLESTSFIALNQAPNARLGNTTAPSTMAALYTRASIADVTPTLLAYQSALPGAAIYALDGGQLIGATPVSQLIGTTGSDNASLVLTWAAPASGAISVLRNGTVIASLPAGTATYTDSQLGLTATGVYPFNYTVVAGSAPLATITQVVYVQPPPPPPPPPPPPLATTLTTGLSSYYPFGALPPVDRLNASTMGPWAADADGGSLFADPFGGKGLQIDTHTVDTNGFDGYKLTQTNDVTTHAQFTIGFWFYTSCANLTGNGTPIFSNKNYYSGGNAGIAIGLFPGSSASCNIRFNLGDGSTRNDINSLNVSANKWTYLALTIDTAAKKINAYVFDPVLGEQKVLAQTLSVNIAKLPGLGVFGLNEDGTGHYYMNACNDTPPYTVGKCAATPPDVQAFSDLALWTRVVTETELQSVFGSGQPLSTLTH
;
A
#
# COMPACT_ATOMS: atom_id res chain seq x y z
N MET A 1 -6.72 -51.91 38.20
CA MET A 1 -5.61 -51.90 37.22
C MET A 1 -5.66 -53.22 36.48
N THR A 2 -5.71 -53.19 35.14
CA THR A 2 -5.54 -54.38 34.30
C THR A 2 -4.07 -54.50 33.90
N SER A 3 -3.59 -55.70 33.58
CA SER A 3 -2.22 -55.92 33.11
C SER A 3 -2.05 -55.37 31.69
N SER A 4 -0.84 -54.94 31.33
CA SER A 4 -0.52 -54.46 29.97
C SER A 4 -0.31 -55.59 28.95
N HIS A 5 -0.54 -56.84 29.36
CA HIS A 5 -0.44 -58.06 28.55
C HIS A 5 -1.48 -59.06 29.04
N GLY A 6 -2.08 -59.81 28.12
CA GLY A 6 -3.07 -60.84 28.42
C GLY A 6 -2.53 -62.25 28.23
N LEU A 7 -3.44 -63.21 28.39
CA LEU A 7 -3.21 -64.59 28.00
C LEU A 7 -3.81 -64.80 26.62
N ASN A 8 -3.06 -65.46 25.73
CA ASN A 8 -3.56 -65.91 24.45
C ASN A 8 -4.66 -66.98 24.64
N ALA A 9 -5.29 -67.40 23.54
CA ALA A 9 -6.38 -68.39 23.56
C ALA A 9 -6.02 -69.75 24.19
N ALA A 10 -4.73 -70.05 24.38
CA ALA A 10 -4.22 -71.26 25.01
C ALA A 10 -3.79 -71.04 26.48
N GLY A 11 -4.00 -69.84 27.05
CA GLY A 11 -3.63 -69.53 28.43
C GLY A 11 -2.16 -69.18 28.65
N GLY A 12 -1.39 -68.90 27.59
CA GLY A 12 0.01 -68.48 27.67
C GLY A 12 0.19 -66.98 27.41
N THR A 13 1.24 -66.36 27.95
CA THR A 13 1.58 -64.96 27.67
C THR A 13 2.14 -64.81 26.25
N ASP A 14 1.54 -63.96 25.41
CA ASP A 14 2.08 -63.68 24.06
C ASP A 14 2.94 -62.40 24.01
N GLY A 15 2.86 -61.55 25.04
CA GLY A 15 3.62 -60.29 25.12
C GLY A 15 3.20 -59.25 24.09
N LEU A 16 2.06 -59.44 23.42
CA LEU A 16 1.55 -58.53 22.41
C LEU A 16 0.62 -57.49 23.07
N PRO A 17 0.54 -56.27 22.52
CA PRO A 17 -0.47 -55.30 22.95
C PRO A 17 -1.74 -55.50 22.12
N LEU A 18 -2.52 -56.57 22.36
CA LEU A 18 -3.78 -56.75 21.61
C LEU A 18 -4.88 -55.82 22.18
N PRO A 19 -5.90 -55.44 21.38
CA PRO A 19 -6.97 -54.55 21.83
C PRO A 19 -7.70 -55.04 23.10
N LEU A 20 -8.00 -56.33 23.19
CA LEU A 20 -8.65 -56.95 24.36
C LEU A 20 -7.79 -56.84 25.63
N GLU A 21 -6.48 -56.87 25.48
CA GLU A 21 -5.50 -56.87 26.57
C GLU A 21 -5.15 -55.45 27.01
N SER A 22 -5.31 -54.49 26.10
CA SER A 22 -5.05 -53.06 26.34
C SER A 22 -6.29 -52.32 26.85
N THR A 23 -7.41 -53.01 27.05
CA THR A 23 -8.67 -52.40 27.52
C THR A 23 -8.68 -52.31 29.05
N SER A 24 -8.94 -51.11 29.57
CA SER A 24 -9.20 -50.85 31.00
C SER A 24 -10.65 -50.37 31.18
N PHE A 25 -11.26 -50.66 32.33
CA PHE A 25 -12.54 -50.06 32.69
C PHE A 25 -12.34 -48.83 33.57
N ILE A 26 -13.12 -47.78 33.31
CA ILE A 26 -13.24 -46.61 34.18
C ILE A 26 -14.70 -46.58 34.65
N ALA A 27 -14.91 -46.59 35.96
CA ALA A 27 -16.23 -46.48 36.58
C ALA A 27 -16.37 -45.12 37.26
N LEU A 28 -17.53 -44.49 37.12
CA LEU A 28 -17.85 -43.20 37.72
C LEU A 28 -19.18 -43.31 38.45
N ASN A 29 -19.29 -42.67 39.62
CA ASN A 29 -20.56 -42.45 40.32
C ASN A 29 -21.28 -41.16 39.87
N GLN A 30 -20.75 -40.49 38.84
CA GLN A 30 -21.27 -39.28 38.23
C GLN A 30 -21.68 -39.55 36.78
N ALA A 31 -22.58 -38.73 36.24
CA ALA A 31 -22.95 -38.80 34.83
C ALA A 31 -21.72 -38.51 33.94
N PRO A 32 -21.28 -39.46 33.10
CA PRO A 32 -20.14 -39.24 32.22
C PRO A 32 -20.47 -38.26 31.09
N ASN A 33 -19.46 -37.56 30.59
CA ASN A 33 -19.55 -36.83 29.34
C ASN A 33 -19.38 -37.78 28.13
N ALA A 34 -19.46 -37.22 26.91
CA ALA A 34 -19.47 -38.02 25.68
C ALA A 34 -18.19 -38.86 25.47
N ARG A 35 -17.07 -38.53 26.14
CA ARG A 35 -15.79 -39.26 26.05
C ARG A 35 -15.86 -40.68 26.63
N LEU A 36 -16.77 -40.91 27.58
CA LEU A 36 -17.09 -42.25 28.14
C LEU A 36 -18.43 -42.82 27.64
N GLY A 37 -19.11 -42.14 26.70
CA GLY A 37 -20.48 -42.50 26.27
C GLY A 37 -20.58 -43.77 25.42
N ASN A 38 -19.48 -44.29 24.88
CA ASN A 38 -19.47 -45.48 24.04
C ASN A 38 -18.89 -46.68 24.81
N THR A 39 -19.78 -47.59 25.20
CA THR A 39 -19.48 -48.79 25.98
C THR A 39 -19.12 -50.01 25.12
N THR A 40 -19.08 -49.86 23.79
CA THR A 40 -18.73 -50.97 22.90
C THR A 40 -17.22 -51.18 22.92
N ALA A 41 -16.81 -52.44 23.15
CA ALA A 41 -15.42 -52.85 23.12
C ALA A 41 -14.77 -52.48 21.77
N PRO A 42 -13.63 -51.77 21.75
CA PRO A 42 -12.96 -51.41 20.51
C PRO A 42 -12.38 -52.67 19.83
N SER A 43 -12.62 -52.81 18.52
CA SER A 43 -12.14 -53.93 17.71
C SER A 43 -10.73 -53.71 17.13
N THR A 44 -10.19 -52.50 17.22
CA THR A 44 -8.85 -52.14 16.71
C THR A 44 -8.11 -51.25 17.71
N MET A 45 -6.78 -51.25 17.64
CA MET A 45 -5.94 -50.39 18.46
C MET A 45 -6.18 -48.89 18.18
N ALA A 46 -6.36 -48.53 16.91
CA ALA A 46 -6.70 -47.16 16.51
C ALA A 46 -8.02 -46.70 17.15
N ALA A 47 -9.04 -47.56 17.17
CA ALA A 47 -10.30 -47.26 17.85
C ALA A 47 -10.11 -47.14 19.37
N LEU A 48 -9.27 -47.98 19.99
CA LEU A 48 -8.96 -47.89 21.42
C LEU A 48 -8.31 -46.53 21.77
N TYR A 49 -7.37 -46.01 20.97
CA TYR A 49 -6.74 -44.71 21.22
C TYR A 49 -7.65 -43.49 21.04
N THR A 50 -8.89 -43.67 20.59
CA THR A 50 -9.91 -42.60 20.59
C THR A 50 -10.71 -42.54 21.90
N ARG A 51 -10.54 -43.53 22.80
CA ARG A 51 -11.29 -43.66 24.04
C ARG A 51 -10.68 -42.88 25.20
N ALA A 52 -11.44 -42.74 26.28
CA ALA A 52 -10.92 -42.29 27.56
C ALA A 52 -9.74 -43.16 28.01
N SER A 53 -8.74 -42.53 28.64
CA SER A 53 -7.53 -43.19 29.12
C SER A 53 -7.30 -42.92 30.61
N ILE A 54 -6.29 -43.56 31.19
CA ILE A 54 -5.89 -43.30 32.58
C ILE A 54 -5.49 -41.83 32.82
N ALA A 55 -5.01 -41.13 31.79
CA ALA A 55 -4.67 -39.70 31.89
C ALA A 55 -5.88 -38.83 32.23
N ASP A 56 -7.09 -39.29 31.92
CA ASP A 56 -8.34 -38.57 32.15
C ASP A 56 -8.84 -38.68 33.60
N VAL A 57 -8.30 -39.61 34.40
CA VAL A 57 -8.75 -39.86 35.78
C VAL A 57 -8.45 -38.67 36.70
N THR A 58 -7.21 -38.15 36.69
CA THR A 58 -6.81 -37.02 37.53
C THR A 58 -7.61 -35.75 37.23
N PRO A 59 -7.73 -35.30 35.96
CA PRO A 59 -8.63 -34.21 35.59
C PRO A 59 -10.06 -34.42 36.07
N THR A 60 -10.59 -35.64 35.98
CA THR A 60 -11.96 -35.94 36.41
C THR A 60 -12.13 -35.78 37.91
N LEU A 61 -11.19 -36.26 38.71
CA LEU A 61 -11.21 -36.11 40.16
C LEU A 61 -11.10 -34.64 40.58
N LEU A 62 -10.22 -33.87 39.92
CA LEU A 62 -10.05 -32.45 40.19
C LEU A 62 -11.29 -31.65 39.79
N ALA A 63 -11.91 -31.98 38.66
CA ALA A 63 -13.17 -31.37 38.23
C ALA A 63 -14.30 -31.64 39.23
N TYR A 64 -14.42 -32.88 39.72
CA TYR A 64 -15.41 -33.24 40.73
C TYR A 64 -15.22 -32.47 42.04
N GLN A 65 -13.97 -32.23 42.44
CA GLN A 65 -13.63 -31.45 43.63
C GLN A 65 -13.64 -29.92 43.39
N SER A 66 -14.03 -29.46 42.19
CA SER A 66 -13.94 -28.03 41.81
C SER A 66 -12.52 -27.44 41.95
N ALA A 67 -11.50 -28.28 41.76
CA ALA A 67 -10.07 -27.96 41.87
C ALA A 67 -9.33 -28.12 40.54
N LEU A 68 -10.05 -28.22 39.42
CA LEU A 68 -9.43 -28.34 38.10
C LEU A 68 -8.65 -27.06 37.76
N PRO A 69 -7.36 -27.15 37.38
CA PRO A 69 -6.61 -25.97 36.96
C PRO A 69 -7.27 -25.27 35.78
N GLY A 70 -7.24 -23.94 35.77
CA GLY A 70 -7.68 -23.16 34.62
C GLY A 70 -6.80 -23.41 33.39
N ALA A 71 -7.35 -23.16 32.20
CA ALA A 71 -6.69 -23.45 30.91
C ALA A 71 -5.27 -22.88 30.78
N ALA A 72 -5.02 -21.69 31.34
CA ALA A 72 -3.72 -21.01 31.26
C ALA A 72 -2.60 -21.75 32.01
N ILE A 73 -2.93 -22.55 33.03
CA ILE A 73 -1.99 -23.31 33.84
C ILE A 73 -2.25 -24.82 33.76
N TYR A 74 -3.04 -25.26 32.78
CA TYR A 74 -3.38 -26.66 32.60
C TYR A 74 -2.17 -27.42 32.07
N ALA A 75 -1.71 -28.42 32.82
CA ALA A 75 -0.51 -29.21 32.52
C ALA A 75 -0.80 -30.72 32.63
N LEU A 76 -2.00 -31.13 32.24
CA LEU A 76 -2.44 -32.53 32.27
C LEU A 76 -2.73 -32.99 30.82
N ASP A 77 -2.21 -34.15 30.45
CA ASP A 77 -2.38 -34.74 29.11
C ASP A 77 -3.78 -35.37 28.89
N GLY A 78 -4.55 -35.53 29.97
CA GLY A 78 -5.93 -35.99 29.92
C GLY A 78 -6.91 -34.85 30.18
N GLY A 79 -8.19 -35.09 29.88
CA GLY A 79 -9.27 -34.15 30.15
C GLY A 79 -10.35 -34.78 31.03
N GLN A 80 -11.18 -33.94 31.66
CA GLN A 80 -12.24 -34.43 32.55
C GLN A 80 -13.25 -35.32 31.80
N LEU A 81 -13.78 -36.33 32.49
CA LEU A 81 -14.79 -37.28 31.98
C LEU A 81 -16.21 -36.95 32.44
N ILE A 82 -16.39 -35.81 33.12
CA ILE A 82 -17.68 -35.28 33.59
C ILE A 82 -17.88 -33.87 33.03
N GLY A 83 -19.13 -33.39 32.95
CA GLY A 83 -19.43 -32.03 32.47
C GLY A 83 -19.09 -31.83 30.98
N ALA A 84 -18.43 -30.71 30.64
CA ALA A 84 -18.04 -30.41 29.27
C ALA A 84 -17.04 -31.44 28.73
N THR A 85 -17.18 -31.78 27.44
CA THR A 85 -16.32 -32.77 26.78
C THR A 85 -15.07 -32.07 26.22
N PRO A 86 -13.84 -32.45 26.64
CA PRO A 86 -12.61 -31.91 26.07
C PRO A 86 -12.38 -32.42 24.64
N VAL A 87 -11.49 -31.77 23.89
CA VAL A 87 -10.95 -32.37 22.66
C VAL A 87 -10.23 -33.68 22.98
N SER A 88 -9.98 -34.53 21.99
CA SER A 88 -9.16 -35.74 22.14
C SER A 88 -8.10 -35.81 21.04
N GLN A 89 -7.11 -36.70 21.20
CA GLN A 89 -6.04 -36.90 20.22
C GLN A 89 -5.30 -35.60 19.83
N LEU A 90 -5.09 -34.72 20.81
CA LEU A 90 -4.36 -33.48 20.60
C LEU A 90 -2.88 -33.79 20.36
N ILE A 91 -2.40 -33.45 19.17
CA ILE A 91 -1.00 -33.65 18.74
C ILE A 91 -0.53 -32.37 18.05
N GLY A 92 0.74 -32.02 18.24
CA GLY A 92 1.42 -30.95 17.50
C GLY A 92 2.56 -31.49 16.65
N THR A 93 2.70 -30.97 15.42
CA THR A 93 3.75 -31.34 14.47
C THR A 93 4.37 -30.10 13.85
N THR A 94 5.66 -30.15 13.51
CA THR A 94 6.32 -29.05 12.77
C THR A 94 5.68 -28.91 11.39
N GLY A 95 5.31 -27.68 11.02
CA GLY A 95 4.77 -27.38 9.70
C GLY A 95 5.81 -27.61 8.61
N SER A 96 5.37 -27.81 7.37
CA SER A 96 6.25 -28.05 6.22
C SER A 96 7.19 -26.87 5.90
N ASP A 97 6.88 -25.68 6.41
CA ASP A 97 7.71 -24.48 6.29
C ASP A 97 8.89 -24.45 7.29
N ASN A 98 8.96 -25.40 8.23
CA ASN A 98 9.88 -25.38 9.37
C ASN A 98 9.85 -24.05 10.14
N ALA A 99 8.74 -23.33 10.11
CA ALA A 99 8.56 -22.03 10.75
C ALA A 99 7.25 -21.94 11.55
N SER A 100 6.38 -22.93 11.40
CA SER A 100 5.09 -23.02 12.08
C SER A 100 4.91 -24.35 12.82
N LEU A 101 3.89 -24.41 13.67
CA LEU A 101 3.46 -25.64 14.32
C LEU A 101 1.98 -25.93 14.04
N VAL A 102 1.70 -27.13 13.56
CA VAL A 102 0.35 -27.60 13.22
C VAL A 102 -0.18 -28.46 14.35
N LEU A 103 -1.24 -27.99 15.00
CA LEU A 103 -2.00 -28.72 16.00
C LEU A 103 -3.20 -29.43 15.34
N THR A 104 -3.44 -30.68 15.72
CA THR A 104 -4.58 -31.49 15.29
C THR A 104 -5.23 -32.17 16.48
N TRP A 105 -6.56 -32.27 16.48
CA TRP A 105 -7.34 -32.95 17.52
C TRP A 105 -8.69 -33.42 16.97
N ALA A 106 -9.39 -34.28 17.71
CA ALA A 106 -10.80 -34.58 17.48
C ALA A 106 -11.68 -33.64 18.33
N ALA A 107 -12.54 -32.89 17.66
CA ALA A 107 -13.43 -31.92 18.29
C ALA A 107 -14.69 -32.59 18.87
N PRO A 108 -15.20 -32.16 20.04
CA PRO A 108 -16.51 -32.58 20.52
C PRO A 108 -17.64 -31.99 19.67
N ALA A 109 -18.85 -32.55 19.82
CA ALA A 109 -20.03 -32.14 19.05
C ALA A 109 -20.48 -30.68 19.32
N SER A 110 -20.08 -30.10 20.44
CA SER A 110 -20.40 -28.73 20.83
C SER A 110 -19.31 -28.11 21.69
N GLY A 111 -19.31 -26.78 21.76
CA GLY A 111 -18.31 -25.99 22.49
C GLY A 111 -17.36 -25.25 21.54
N ALA A 112 -17.26 -23.93 21.70
CA ALA A 112 -16.26 -23.13 20.99
C ALA A 112 -14.85 -23.58 21.41
N ILE A 113 -13.90 -23.45 20.50
CA ILE A 113 -12.52 -23.88 20.73
C ILE A 113 -11.65 -22.66 21.05
N SER A 114 -10.85 -22.73 22.11
CA SER A 114 -9.77 -21.77 22.37
C SER A 114 -8.43 -22.49 22.37
N VAL A 115 -7.44 -21.92 21.70
CA VAL A 115 -6.08 -22.44 21.65
C VAL A 115 -5.18 -21.51 22.43
N LEU A 116 -4.44 -22.07 23.39
CA LEU A 116 -3.46 -21.37 24.19
C LEU A 116 -2.07 -21.91 23.90
N ARG A 117 -1.08 -21.03 23.87
CA ARG A 117 0.36 -21.36 23.88
C ARG A 117 1.00 -20.77 25.13
N ASN A 118 1.66 -21.61 25.92
CA ASN A 118 2.30 -21.24 27.18
C ASN A 118 1.36 -20.42 28.09
N GLY A 119 0.09 -20.85 28.16
CA GLY A 119 -0.94 -20.21 28.97
C GLY A 119 -1.60 -18.95 28.41
N THR A 120 -1.18 -18.48 27.23
CA THR A 120 -1.78 -17.31 26.56
C THR A 120 -2.68 -17.74 25.42
N VAL A 121 -3.89 -17.18 25.33
CA VAL A 121 -4.81 -17.42 24.21
C VAL A 121 -4.22 -16.84 22.93
N ILE A 122 -4.06 -17.68 21.91
CA ILE A 122 -3.56 -17.29 20.58
C ILE A 122 -4.63 -17.43 19.49
N ALA A 123 -5.71 -18.19 19.75
CA ALA A 123 -6.83 -18.30 18.82
C ALA A 123 -8.15 -18.62 19.53
N SER A 124 -9.25 -18.15 18.92
CA SER A 124 -10.63 -18.53 19.22
C SER A 124 -11.27 -19.01 17.93
N LEU A 125 -11.78 -20.24 17.93
CA LEU A 125 -12.23 -20.95 16.74
C LEU A 125 -13.67 -21.47 16.92
N PRO A 126 -14.45 -21.60 15.84
CA PRO A 126 -15.80 -22.17 15.91
C PRO A 126 -15.81 -23.59 16.48
N ALA A 127 -16.95 -23.97 17.06
CA ALA A 127 -17.20 -25.35 17.46
C ALA A 127 -17.02 -26.32 16.27
N GLY A 128 -16.45 -27.50 16.53
CA GLY A 128 -16.14 -28.50 15.50
C GLY A 128 -14.80 -28.31 14.77
N THR A 129 -14.09 -27.20 15.02
CA THR A 129 -12.72 -27.02 14.46
C THR A 129 -11.78 -28.08 15.04
N ALA A 130 -11.00 -28.74 14.17
CA ALA A 130 -10.15 -29.89 14.51
C ALA A 130 -8.64 -29.63 14.32
N THR A 131 -8.26 -28.45 13.86
CA THR A 131 -6.86 -28.10 13.59
C THR A 131 -6.61 -26.60 13.74
N TYR A 132 -5.36 -26.24 14.04
CA TYR A 132 -4.87 -24.86 14.06
C TYR A 132 -3.39 -24.83 13.69
N THR A 133 -2.98 -23.84 12.89
CA THR A 133 -1.56 -23.60 12.58
C THR A 133 -1.08 -22.36 13.30
N ASP A 134 -0.12 -22.52 14.20
CA ASP A 134 0.59 -21.42 14.83
C ASP A 134 1.81 -21.02 14.00
N SER A 135 1.68 -19.93 13.24
CA SER A 135 2.76 -19.36 12.45
C SER A 135 3.52 -18.23 13.17
N GLN A 136 3.12 -17.87 14.38
CA GLN A 136 3.65 -16.71 15.11
C GLN A 136 4.46 -17.16 16.33
N LEU A 137 5.42 -18.06 16.12
CA LEU A 137 6.22 -18.69 17.18
C LEU A 137 7.21 -17.75 17.88
N GLY A 138 7.48 -16.57 17.30
CA GLY A 138 8.40 -15.58 17.87
C GLY A 138 9.88 -16.01 17.86
N LEU A 139 10.23 -16.97 17.01
CA LEU A 139 11.57 -17.52 16.88
C LEU A 139 12.37 -16.74 15.82
N THR A 140 13.66 -16.53 16.08
CA THR A 140 14.57 -15.77 15.20
C THR A 140 15.84 -16.52 14.84
N ALA A 141 16.06 -17.70 15.42
CA ALA A 141 17.25 -18.51 15.21
C ALA A 141 16.88 -19.98 15.00
N THR A 142 17.59 -20.66 14.10
CA THR A 142 17.42 -22.10 13.84
C THR A 142 17.63 -22.91 15.12
N GLY A 143 16.70 -23.83 15.43
CA GLY A 143 16.77 -24.64 16.65
C GLY A 143 15.53 -25.50 16.89
N VAL A 144 15.56 -26.29 17.97
CA VAL A 144 14.42 -27.09 18.43
C VAL A 144 13.81 -26.41 19.64
N TYR A 145 12.51 -26.08 19.58
CA TYR A 145 11.84 -25.30 20.62
C TYR A 145 10.58 -26.02 21.13
N PRO A 146 10.47 -26.29 22.44
CA PRO A 146 9.27 -26.84 23.04
C PRO A 146 8.22 -25.76 23.30
N PHE A 147 6.95 -26.12 23.12
CA PHE A 147 5.79 -25.30 23.44
C PHE A 147 4.75 -26.14 24.16
N ASN A 148 4.15 -25.57 25.20
CA ASN A 148 2.98 -26.15 25.85
C ASN A 148 1.72 -25.56 25.20
N TYR A 149 0.88 -26.40 24.62
CA TYR A 149 -0.40 -25.99 24.07
C TYR A 149 -1.55 -26.54 24.89
N THR A 150 -2.53 -25.69 25.18
CA THR A 150 -3.80 -26.08 25.76
C THR A 150 -4.90 -25.80 24.75
N VAL A 151 -5.71 -26.81 24.42
CA VAL A 151 -6.92 -26.65 23.62
C VAL A 151 -8.13 -26.83 24.53
N VAL A 152 -9.00 -25.82 24.56
CA VAL A 152 -10.19 -25.79 25.39
C VAL A 152 -11.41 -25.92 24.51
N ALA A 153 -12.29 -26.88 24.81
CA ALA A 153 -13.62 -26.97 24.21
C ALA A 153 -14.69 -26.56 25.23
N GLY A 154 -15.33 -25.41 25.02
CA GLY A 154 -16.20 -24.80 26.02
C GLY A 154 -15.41 -24.47 27.29
N SER A 155 -15.59 -25.26 28.36
CA SER A 155 -14.85 -25.14 29.63
C SER A 155 -13.87 -26.28 29.91
N ALA A 156 -13.72 -27.25 28.98
CA ALA A 156 -12.91 -28.44 29.19
C ALA A 156 -11.54 -28.33 28.49
N PRO A 157 -10.43 -28.14 29.24
CA PRO A 157 -9.08 -28.09 28.68
C PRO A 157 -8.47 -29.48 28.45
N LEU A 158 -7.56 -29.56 27.48
CA LEU A 158 -6.60 -30.63 27.27
C LEU A 158 -5.26 -30.01 26.89
N ALA A 159 -4.14 -30.44 27.50
CA ALA A 159 -2.81 -29.93 27.16
C ALA A 159 -1.95 -30.96 26.44
N THR A 160 -0.93 -30.48 25.72
CA THR A 160 0.16 -31.28 25.15
C THR A 160 1.43 -30.45 25.09
N ILE A 161 2.58 -31.11 25.24
CA ILE A 161 3.89 -30.52 24.93
C ILE A 161 4.34 -31.04 23.57
N THR A 162 4.69 -30.12 22.69
CA THR A 162 5.18 -30.42 21.34
C THR A 162 6.41 -29.57 21.03
N GLN A 163 7.18 -29.97 20.03
CA GLN A 163 8.41 -29.29 19.62
C GLN A 163 8.33 -28.90 18.15
N VAL A 164 8.83 -27.71 17.83
CA VAL A 164 9.09 -27.28 16.45
C VAL A 164 10.58 -27.45 16.14
N VAL A 165 10.90 -27.97 14.97
CA VAL A 165 12.25 -27.85 14.38
C VAL A 165 12.25 -26.60 13.50
N TYR A 166 12.63 -25.47 14.10
CA TYR A 166 12.59 -24.17 13.43
C TYR A 166 13.84 -23.97 12.58
N VAL A 167 13.65 -23.56 11.32
CA VAL A 167 14.72 -23.14 10.41
C VAL A 167 14.51 -21.66 10.09
N GLN A 168 15.48 -20.83 10.45
CA GLN A 168 15.43 -19.40 10.13
C GLN A 168 15.35 -19.23 8.60
N PRO A 169 14.30 -18.56 8.08
CA PRO A 169 14.23 -18.24 6.66
C PRO A 169 15.45 -17.39 6.24
N PRO A 170 15.98 -17.58 5.02
CA PRO A 170 17.02 -16.69 4.53
C PRO A 170 16.51 -15.24 4.54
N PRO A 171 17.37 -14.25 4.83
CA PRO A 171 16.97 -12.85 4.75
C PRO A 171 16.46 -12.54 3.34
N PRO A 172 15.42 -11.70 3.20
CA PRO A 172 14.94 -11.29 1.89
C PRO A 172 16.08 -10.65 1.08
N PRO A 173 16.13 -10.86 -0.24
CA PRO A 173 17.14 -10.22 -1.07
C PRO A 173 17.03 -8.68 -0.97
N PRO A 174 18.15 -7.95 -1.06
CA PRO A 174 18.09 -6.50 -1.13
C PRO A 174 17.26 -6.06 -2.34
N PRO A 175 16.55 -4.92 -2.26
CA PRO A 175 15.80 -4.40 -3.39
C PRO A 175 16.74 -4.18 -4.59
N PRO A 176 16.27 -4.40 -5.83
CA PRO A 176 17.07 -4.15 -7.03
C PRO A 176 17.50 -2.67 -7.08
N PRO A 177 18.69 -2.36 -7.64
CA PRO A 177 19.12 -0.98 -7.79
C PRO A 177 18.13 -0.19 -8.69
N PRO A 178 17.97 1.12 -8.46
CA PRO A 178 17.18 1.98 -9.33
C PRO A 178 17.60 1.84 -10.80
N PRO A 179 16.65 1.78 -11.76
CA PRO A 179 16.98 1.76 -13.18
C PRO A 179 17.80 3.01 -13.57
N PRO A 180 18.80 2.89 -14.47
CA PRO A 180 19.55 4.05 -14.91
C PRO A 180 18.66 5.01 -15.70
N LEU A 181 18.94 6.31 -15.59
CA LEU A 181 18.27 7.35 -16.37
C LEU A 181 18.62 7.19 -17.86
N ALA A 182 17.62 7.23 -18.74
CA ALA A 182 17.83 7.03 -20.17
C ALA A 182 18.64 8.18 -20.80
N THR A 183 19.81 7.87 -21.36
CA THR A 183 20.70 8.88 -21.95
C THR A 183 20.10 9.62 -23.16
N THR A 184 19.13 9.00 -23.83
CA THR A 184 18.37 9.58 -24.95
C THR A 184 17.50 10.77 -24.54
N LEU A 185 17.28 11.00 -23.24
CA LEU A 185 16.57 12.18 -22.72
C LEU A 185 17.26 13.51 -23.06
N THR A 186 18.56 13.48 -23.41
CA THR A 186 19.28 14.66 -23.92
C THR A 186 18.90 15.02 -25.35
N THR A 187 18.35 14.07 -26.12
CA THR A 187 17.98 14.30 -27.52
C THR A 187 16.70 15.11 -27.61
N GLY A 188 16.74 16.21 -28.37
CA GLY A 188 15.59 17.09 -28.58
C GLY A 188 15.20 17.89 -27.34
N LEU A 189 16.03 17.95 -26.29
CA LEU A 189 15.80 18.80 -25.13
C LEU A 189 15.97 20.27 -25.54
N SER A 190 14.93 21.08 -25.36
CA SER A 190 14.85 22.48 -25.80
C SER A 190 15.09 23.46 -24.66
N SER A 191 14.54 23.17 -23.49
CA SER A 191 14.74 23.96 -22.27
C SER A 191 14.78 23.02 -21.08
N TYR A 192 15.64 23.32 -20.11
CA TYR A 192 15.80 22.51 -18.92
C TYR A 192 16.15 23.32 -17.68
N TYR A 193 15.27 23.24 -16.69
CA TYR A 193 15.40 23.87 -15.38
C TYR A 193 15.60 22.78 -14.32
N PRO A 194 16.85 22.54 -13.87
CA PRO A 194 17.09 21.71 -12.69
C PRO A 194 16.53 22.35 -11.42
N PHE A 195 16.36 23.67 -11.43
CA PHE A 195 16.17 24.52 -10.25
C PHE A 195 17.40 24.49 -9.33
N GLY A 196 17.26 24.84 -8.05
CA GLY A 196 18.35 24.89 -7.08
C GLY A 196 18.79 26.30 -6.67
N ALA A 197 18.39 27.32 -7.42
CA ALA A 197 18.66 28.73 -7.15
C ALA A 197 17.49 29.61 -7.61
N LEU A 198 17.44 30.83 -7.08
CA LEU A 198 16.50 31.87 -7.48
C LEU A 198 17.29 33.07 -8.06
N PRO A 199 16.90 33.61 -9.24
CA PRO A 199 15.86 33.08 -10.13
C PRO A 199 16.28 31.74 -10.78
N PRO A 200 15.32 30.88 -11.17
CA PRO A 200 15.61 29.66 -11.91
C PRO A 200 16.31 29.95 -13.24
N VAL A 201 17.30 29.13 -13.59
CA VAL A 201 18.09 29.28 -14.82
C VAL A 201 17.87 28.08 -15.74
N ASP A 202 17.62 28.38 -17.01
CA ASP A 202 17.61 27.37 -18.08
C ASP A 202 19.05 26.96 -18.39
N ARG A 203 19.38 25.68 -18.18
CA ARG A 203 20.70 25.13 -18.48
C ARG A 203 21.05 25.17 -19.96
N LEU A 204 20.05 25.26 -20.83
CA LEU A 204 20.25 25.37 -22.28
C LEU A 204 20.24 26.81 -22.78
N ASN A 205 19.99 27.79 -21.91
CA ASN A 205 19.93 29.22 -22.24
C ASN A 205 18.98 29.53 -23.43
N ALA A 206 17.87 28.79 -23.50
CA ALA A 206 16.85 28.92 -24.56
C ALA A 206 15.56 29.57 -24.05
N SER A 207 15.46 29.83 -22.74
CA SER A 207 14.29 30.39 -22.09
C SER A 207 14.66 31.14 -20.81
N THR A 208 13.75 31.99 -20.33
CA THR A 208 13.89 32.71 -19.06
C THR A 208 12.69 32.46 -18.18
N MET A 209 12.93 32.37 -16.87
CA MET A 209 11.89 32.16 -15.87
C MET A 209 12.06 33.14 -14.71
N GLY A 210 10.95 33.71 -14.24
CA GLY A 210 10.91 34.60 -13.07
C GLY A 210 9.47 34.95 -12.70
N PRO A 211 9.25 35.73 -11.64
CA PRO A 211 7.90 36.14 -11.24
C PRO A 211 7.24 36.98 -12.34
N TRP A 212 5.91 36.96 -12.44
CA TRP A 212 5.16 37.75 -13.43
C TRP A 212 5.37 39.25 -13.24
N ALA A 213 5.43 39.71 -11.98
CA ALA A 213 5.79 41.05 -11.56
C ALA A 213 6.85 40.97 -10.44
N ALA A 214 7.79 41.91 -10.41
CA ALA A 214 8.92 41.87 -9.47
C ALA A 214 8.49 42.00 -8.00
N ASP A 215 7.38 42.68 -7.73
CA ASP A 215 6.75 42.86 -6.42
C ASP A 215 5.71 41.78 -6.09
N ALA A 216 5.56 40.77 -6.97
CA ALA A 216 4.74 39.58 -6.77
C ALA A 216 5.59 38.28 -6.67
N ASP A 217 6.82 38.38 -6.18
CA ASP A 217 7.71 37.21 -6.07
C ASP A 217 7.33 36.31 -4.89
N GLY A 218 6.45 35.34 -5.16
CA GLY A 218 6.10 34.25 -4.23
C GLY A 218 7.09 33.07 -4.22
N GLY A 219 8.25 33.20 -4.87
CA GLY A 219 9.20 32.11 -5.06
C GLY A 219 10.09 31.83 -3.84
N SER A 220 10.29 30.55 -3.52
CA SER A 220 11.22 30.10 -2.47
C SER A 220 11.89 28.76 -2.84
N LEU A 221 13.00 28.43 -2.17
CA LEU A 221 13.66 27.13 -2.33
C LEU A 221 12.99 26.07 -1.46
N PHE A 222 12.57 24.97 -2.07
CA PHE A 222 11.89 23.85 -1.40
C PHE A 222 12.66 22.54 -1.60
N ALA A 223 12.55 21.57 -0.70
CA ALA A 223 13.26 20.30 -0.84
C ALA A 223 12.76 19.51 -2.06
N ASP A 224 13.67 19.13 -2.95
CA ASP A 224 13.33 18.38 -4.17
C ASP A 224 13.34 16.84 -3.93
N PRO A 225 12.98 16.00 -4.92
CA PRO A 225 12.94 14.55 -4.74
C PRO A 225 14.33 13.88 -4.78
N PHE A 226 15.40 14.63 -5.03
CA PHE A 226 16.77 14.13 -5.23
C PHE A 226 17.72 14.54 -4.08
N GLY A 227 17.21 15.23 -3.06
CA GLY A 227 18.00 15.75 -1.94
C GLY A 227 18.58 17.15 -2.16
N GLY A 228 18.23 17.80 -3.28
CA GLY A 228 18.55 19.17 -3.63
C GLY A 228 17.42 20.16 -3.30
N LYS A 229 17.25 21.17 -4.18
CA LYS A 229 16.25 22.24 -4.03
C LYS A 229 15.48 22.48 -5.33
N GLY A 230 14.15 22.53 -5.23
CA GLY A 230 13.22 22.95 -6.27
C GLY A 230 12.73 24.37 -6.04
N LEU A 231 11.84 24.83 -6.93
CA LEU A 231 11.11 26.09 -6.81
C LEU A 231 9.76 25.82 -6.16
N GLN A 232 9.44 26.49 -5.06
CA GLN A 232 8.08 26.59 -4.53
C GLN A 232 7.52 27.97 -4.82
N ILE A 233 6.27 28.04 -5.25
CA ILE A 233 5.56 29.27 -5.61
C ILE A 233 4.33 29.38 -4.71
N ASP A 234 4.25 30.48 -3.97
CA ASP A 234 3.10 30.85 -3.14
C ASP A 234 2.29 31.98 -3.78
N THR A 235 1.07 31.68 -4.24
CA THR A 235 0.18 32.66 -4.89
C THR A 235 -0.57 33.55 -3.88
N HIS A 236 -0.24 33.47 -2.59
CA HIS A 236 -0.63 34.51 -1.62
C HIS A 236 0.16 35.80 -1.81
N THR A 237 1.34 35.74 -2.44
CA THR A 237 2.11 36.93 -2.80
C THR A 237 1.64 37.45 -4.15
N VAL A 238 0.92 38.56 -4.14
CA VAL A 238 0.31 39.18 -5.32
C VAL A 238 0.62 40.67 -5.35
N ASP A 239 0.84 41.25 -6.54
CA ASP A 239 0.97 42.71 -6.67
C ASP A 239 -0.40 43.41 -6.65
N THR A 240 -0.39 44.74 -6.69
CA THR A 240 -1.62 45.55 -6.71
C THR A 240 -2.47 45.36 -7.98
N ASN A 241 -1.87 44.89 -9.08
CA ASN A 241 -2.54 44.61 -10.35
C ASN A 241 -3.08 43.18 -10.42
N GLY A 242 -2.90 42.38 -9.38
CA GLY A 242 -3.34 40.98 -9.37
C GLY A 242 -2.39 40.04 -10.11
N PHE A 243 -1.11 40.40 -10.29
CA PHE A 243 -0.08 39.49 -10.77
C PHE A 243 0.44 38.61 -9.64
N ASP A 244 0.54 37.31 -9.89
CA ASP A 244 1.14 36.32 -9.02
C ASP A 244 1.85 35.25 -9.86
N GLY A 245 2.45 34.24 -9.22
CA GLY A 245 3.05 33.11 -9.91
C GLY A 245 4.32 33.44 -10.72
N TYR A 246 4.79 32.46 -11.50
CA TYR A 246 6.00 32.59 -12.31
C TYR A 246 5.69 32.48 -13.81
N LYS A 247 6.45 33.22 -14.62
CA LYS A 247 6.39 33.23 -16.07
C LYS A 247 7.63 32.56 -16.66
N LEU A 248 7.41 31.63 -17.58
CA LEU A 248 8.39 31.05 -18.47
C LEU A 248 8.22 31.64 -19.88
N THR A 249 9.26 32.31 -20.37
CA THR A 249 9.33 32.84 -21.74
C THR A 249 10.34 32.03 -22.54
N GLN A 250 9.88 31.37 -23.59
CA GLN A 250 10.73 30.55 -24.45
C GLN A 250 11.23 31.37 -25.65
N THR A 251 12.50 31.20 -26.01
CA THR A 251 13.04 31.71 -27.28
C THR A 251 12.64 30.81 -28.44
N ASN A 252 12.53 29.51 -28.18
CA ASN A 252 12.02 28.51 -29.11
C ASN A 252 10.82 27.80 -28.47
N ASP A 253 9.60 28.24 -28.78
CA ASP A 253 8.38 27.69 -28.18
C ASP A 253 8.15 26.25 -28.64
N VAL A 254 8.29 25.29 -27.71
CA VAL A 254 8.12 23.87 -28.01
C VAL A 254 6.76 23.53 -28.60
N THR A 255 5.72 24.29 -28.27
CA THR A 255 4.35 24.03 -28.75
C THR A 255 4.14 24.34 -30.24
N THR A 256 5.11 25.02 -30.87
CA THR A 256 5.13 25.26 -32.32
C THR A 256 5.72 24.10 -33.13
N HIS A 257 6.32 23.10 -32.45
CA HIS A 257 6.92 21.94 -33.10
C HIS A 257 5.87 20.86 -33.39
N ALA A 258 6.12 20.06 -34.43
CA ALA A 258 5.21 18.99 -34.83
C ALA A 258 5.07 17.90 -33.74
N GLN A 259 6.10 17.73 -32.93
CA GLN A 259 6.12 16.84 -31.78
C GLN A 259 6.76 17.58 -30.61
N PHE A 260 6.22 17.41 -29.41
CA PHE A 260 6.85 17.95 -28.20
C PHE A 260 6.41 17.20 -26.95
N THR A 261 7.21 17.36 -25.89
CA THR A 261 6.91 16.85 -24.56
C THR A 261 7.15 17.93 -23.53
N ILE A 262 6.25 18.04 -22.55
CA ILE A 262 6.40 18.83 -21.34
C ILE A 262 6.51 17.83 -20.19
N GLY A 263 7.54 17.92 -19.35
CA GLY A 263 7.69 17.04 -18.19
C GLY A 263 8.37 17.74 -17.01
N PHE A 264 7.89 17.48 -15.80
CA PHE A 264 8.44 18.06 -14.57
C PHE A 264 8.02 17.27 -13.33
N TRP A 265 8.81 17.41 -12.26
CA TRP A 265 8.38 17.00 -10.93
C TRP A 265 7.49 18.06 -10.30
N PHE A 266 6.44 17.62 -9.65
CA PHE A 266 5.41 18.43 -9.05
C PHE A 266 5.10 17.97 -7.63
N TYR A 267 4.89 18.92 -6.74
CA TYR A 267 4.48 18.70 -5.37
C TYR A 267 3.38 19.69 -4.99
N THR A 268 2.35 19.18 -4.32
CA THR A 268 1.27 19.97 -3.74
C THR A 268 0.75 19.30 -2.46
N SER A 269 0.17 20.10 -1.57
CA SER A 269 -0.56 19.57 -0.41
C SER A 269 -1.94 19.03 -0.77
N CYS A 270 -2.44 19.27 -2.00
CA CYS A 270 -3.84 19.08 -2.40
C CYS A 270 -4.86 19.86 -1.54
N ALA A 271 -4.42 20.82 -0.73
CA ALA A 271 -5.31 21.64 0.09
C ALA A 271 -5.90 22.81 -0.71
N ASN A 272 -7.01 23.37 -0.21
CA ASN A 272 -7.63 24.60 -0.72
C ASN A 272 -8.10 24.56 -2.18
N LEU A 273 -8.37 23.37 -2.73
CA LEU A 273 -8.87 23.21 -4.09
C LEU A 273 -10.39 23.33 -4.17
N THR A 274 -10.88 23.95 -5.24
CA THR A 274 -12.31 24.13 -5.53
C THR A 274 -12.68 23.58 -6.91
N GLY A 275 -13.96 23.56 -7.25
CA GLY A 275 -14.44 23.09 -8.56
C GLY A 275 -13.85 23.84 -9.77
N ASN A 276 -13.34 25.06 -9.58
CA ASN A 276 -12.67 25.84 -10.63
C ASN A 276 -11.25 25.32 -10.93
N GLY A 277 -10.61 24.69 -9.93
CA GLY A 277 -9.22 24.25 -10.00
C GLY A 277 -8.20 25.39 -10.00
N THR A 278 -6.93 25.05 -9.82
CA THR A 278 -5.78 25.97 -9.90
C THR A 278 -4.87 25.57 -11.06
N PRO A 279 -4.21 26.51 -11.75
CA PRO A 279 -3.25 26.17 -12.80
C PRO A 279 -1.98 25.60 -12.17
N ILE A 280 -1.41 24.58 -12.79
CA ILE A 280 -0.08 24.07 -12.46
C ILE A 280 0.93 24.62 -13.45
N PHE A 281 0.64 24.44 -14.74
CA PHE A 281 1.46 24.86 -15.85
C PHE A 281 0.58 25.15 -17.06
N SER A 282 0.56 26.38 -17.58
CA SER A 282 -0.40 26.76 -18.64
C SER A 282 0.11 27.88 -19.52
N ASN A 283 -0.11 27.79 -20.84
CA ASN A 283 0.16 28.89 -21.79
C ASN A 283 -1.12 29.56 -22.33
N LYS A 284 -2.27 29.29 -21.74
CA LYS A 284 -3.55 29.87 -22.13
C LYS A 284 -4.11 30.77 -21.04
N ASN A 285 -5.04 31.65 -21.41
CA ASN A 285 -6.00 32.19 -20.45
C ASN A 285 -6.91 31.02 -20.01
N TYR A 286 -6.65 30.43 -18.85
CA TYR A 286 -7.28 29.19 -18.41
C TYR A 286 -8.65 29.40 -17.76
N TYR A 287 -9.05 30.65 -17.54
CA TYR A 287 -10.39 31.03 -17.04
C TYR A 287 -11.52 30.24 -17.74
N SER A 288 -11.35 29.92 -19.02
CA SER A 288 -12.15 28.90 -19.71
C SER A 288 -11.28 27.79 -20.30
N GLY A 289 -11.68 26.55 -20.03
CA GLY A 289 -11.08 25.36 -20.66
C GLY A 289 -11.20 25.37 -22.19
N GLY A 290 -12.10 26.16 -22.79
CA GLY A 290 -12.20 26.29 -24.25
C GLY A 290 -11.13 27.18 -24.89
N ASN A 291 -10.48 28.07 -24.12
CA ASN A 291 -9.54 29.06 -24.67
C ASN A 291 -8.33 28.41 -25.37
N ALA A 292 -7.72 29.12 -26.31
CA ALA A 292 -6.60 28.61 -27.10
C ALA A 292 -5.36 28.33 -26.23
N GLY A 293 -4.78 27.14 -26.37
CA GLY A 293 -3.54 26.72 -25.73
C GLY A 293 -3.72 25.49 -24.85
N ILE A 294 -2.78 25.30 -23.92
CA ILE A 294 -2.59 24.12 -23.07
C ILE A 294 -2.61 24.57 -21.61
N ALA A 295 -3.31 23.81 -20.76
CA ALA A 295 -3.23 23.94 -19.32
C ALA A 295 -3.13 22.55 -18.67
N ILE A 296 -2.25 22.44 -17.67
CA ILE A 296 -2.25 21.38 -16.68
C ILE A 296 -2.83 22.03 -15.42
N GLY A 297 -3.97 21.53 -14.95
CA GLY A 297 -4.70 22.09 -13.81
C GLY A 297 -4.88 21.09 -12.68
N LEU A 298 -4.94 21.62 -11.47
CA LEU A 298 -5.14 20.90 -10.22
C LEU A 298 -6.60 21.05 -9.76
N PHE A 299 -7.26 19.93 -9.46
CA PHE A 299 -8.68 19.90 -9.08
C PHE A 299 -8.90 19.05 -7.82
N PRO A 300 -10.02 19.25 -7.10
CA PRO A 300 -10.38 18.44 -5.95
C PRO A 300 -10.37 16.94 -6.29
N GLY A 301 -9.81 16.15 -5.39
CA GLY A 301 -9.83 14.69 -5.43
C GLY A 301 -10.38 14.12 -4.12
N SER A 302 -9.63 13.20 -3.51
CA SER A 302 -9.95 12.64 -2.19
C SER A 302 -9.24 13.40 -1.05
N SER A 303 -9.40 12.98 0.19
CA SER A 303 -8.66 13.54 1.33
C SER A 303 -7.15 13.30 1.27
N ALA A 304 -6.68 12.36 0.44
CA ALA A 304 -5.27 12.00 0.29
C ALA A 304 -4.72 12.26 -1.12
N SER A 305 -5.54 12.78 -2.04
CA SER A 305 -5.15 12.97 -3.44
C SER A 305 -5.92 14.11 -4.09
N CYS A 306 -5.35 14.68 -5.14
CA CYS A 306 -6.01 15.65 -5.99
C CYS A 306 -5.93 15.22 -7.46
N ASN A 307 -6.88 15.72 -8.26
CA ASN A 307 -7.03 15.34 -9.66
C ASN A 307 -6.18 16.27 -10.54
N ILE A 308 -5.42 15.68 -11.46
CA ILE A 308 -4.67 16.40 -12.49
C ILE A 308 -5.47 16.38 -13.78
N ARG A 309 -5.67 17.55 -14.36
CA ARG A 309 -6.34 17.69 -15.65
C ARG A 309 -5.41 18.28 -16.69
N PHE A 310 -5.24 17.56 -17.80
CA PHE A 310 -4.60 18.10 -18.99
C PHE A 310 -5.70 18.59 -19.93
N ASN A 311 -5.65 19.88 -20.24
CA ASN A 311 -6.64 20.59 -21.03
C ASN A 311 -5.97 21.26 -22.22
N LEU A 312 -6.49 21.01 -23.42
CA LEU A 312 -6.09 21.72 -24.63
C LEU A 312 -7.35 22.35 -25.25
N GLY A 313 -7.27 23.60 -25.67
CA GLY A 313 -8.37 24.29 -26.34
C GLY A 313 -7.91 25.07 -27.56
N ASP A 314 -8.86 25.40 -28.45
CA ASP A 314 -8.61 26.23 -29.64
C ASP A 314 -9.58 27.43 -29.77
N GLY A 315 -10.45 27.64 -28.78
CA GLY A 315 -11.53 28.62 -28.80
C GLY A 315 -12.90 28.05 -29.22
N SER A 316 -12.97 26.78 -29.62
CA SER A 316 -14.22 26.12 -30.06
C SER A 316 -14.30 24.65 -29.63
N THR A 317 -13.21 23.91 -29.78
CA THR A 317 -13.04 22.50 -29.41
C THR A 317 -12.12 22.40 -28.20
N ARG A 318 -12.28 21.31 -27.46
CA ARG A 318 -11.47 21.02 -26.27
C ARG A 318 -11.11 19.54 -26.22
N ASN A 319 -9.87 19.26 -25.82
CA ASN A 319 -9.44 17.94 -25.37
C ASN A 319 -9.23 18.01 -23.86
N ASP A 320 -9.85 17.07 -23.13
CA ASP A 320 -9.66 16.92 -21.68
C ASP A 320 -9.16 15.51 -21.35
N ILE A 321 -8.19 15.45 -20.44
CA ILE A 321 -7.80 14.26 -19.71
C ILE A 321 -8.00 14.57 -18.23
N ASN A 322 -8.94 13.90 -17.57
CA ASN A 322 -9.36 14.21 -16.20
C ASN A 322 -9.40 12.99 -15.27
N SER A 323 -8.76 11.89 -15.66
CA SER A 323 -8.77 10.62 -14.93
C SER A 323 -7.50 10.36 -14.10
N LEU A 324 -6.58 11.32 -14.02
CA LEU A 324 -5.26 11.16 -13.39
C LEU A 324 -5.22 11.87 -12.04
N ASN A 325 -4.52 11.31 -11.06
CA ASN A 325 -4.45 11.86 -9.70
C ASN A 325 -3.03 11.87 -9.18
N VAL A 326 -2.75 12.78 -8.25
CA VAL A 326 -1.50 12.83 -7.48
C VAL A 326 -1.80 12.75 -5.99
N SER A 327 -0.89 12.17 -5.24
CA SER A 327 -0.95 12.06 -3.79
C SER A 327 -0.57 13.37 -3.14
N ALA A 328 -1.34 13.75 -2.12
CA ALA A 328 -1.03 14.90 -1.29
C ALA A 328 0.35 14.73 -0.63
N ASN A 329 1.14 15.80 -0.62
CA ASN A 329 2.44 15.88 0.03
C ASN A 329 3.46 14.84 -0.47
N LYS A 330 3.41 14.53 -1.77
CA LYS A 330 4.38 13.67 -2.46
C LYS A 330 4.89 14.36 -3.71
N TRP A 331 6.18 14.17 -3.98
CA TRP A 331 6.73 14.49 -5.30
C TRP A 331 6.22 13.48 -6.31
N THR A 332 5.67 13.97 -7.41
CA THR A 332 5.12 13.18 -8.51
C THR A 332 5.70 13.70 -9.82
N TYR A 333 5.87 12.84 -10.82
CA TYR A 333 6.35 13.26 -12.14
C TYR A 333 5.19 13.33 -13.12
N LEU A 334 4.99 14.49 -13.74
CA LEU A 334 3.92 14.75 -14.71
C LEU A 334 4.55 14.87 -16.08
N ALA A 335 3.92 14.27 -17.10
CA ALA A 335 4.33 14.46 -18.48
C ALA A 335 3.14 14.53 -19.45
N LEU A 336 3.24 15.42 -20.44
CA LEU A 336 2.33 15.55 -21.58
C LEU A 336 3.13 15.45 -22.87
N THR A 337 2.82 14.48 -23.72
CA THR A 337 3.42 14.34 -25.05
C THR A 337 2.37 14.65 -26.11
N ILE A 338 2.71 15.44 -27.11
CA ILE A 338 1.83 15.79 -28.23
C ILE A 338 2.55 15.47 -29.53
N ASP A 339 1.86 14.72 -30.40
CA ASP A 339 2.23 14.50 -31.79
C ASP A 339 1.14 15.06 -32.69
N THR A 340 1.42 16.21 -33.31
CA THR A 340 0.46 16.92 -34.16
C THR A 340 0.30 16.26 -35.53
N ALA A 341 1.32 15.53 -36.01
CA ALA A 341 1.27 14.81 -37.27
C ALA A 341 0.40 13.55 -37.15
N ALA A 342 0.60 12.78 -36.08
CA ALA A 342 -0.23 11.62 -35.74
C ALA A 342 -1.58 12.01 -35.11
N LYS A 343 -1.74 13.28 -34.71
CA LYS A 343 -2.88 13.81 -33.96
C LYS A 343 -3.13 13.04 -32.67
N LYS A 344 -2.08 12.85 -31.87
CA LYS A 344 -2.11 12.08 -30.63
C LYS A 344 -1.62 12.89 -29.44
N ILE A 345 -2.28 12.64 -28.31
CA ILE A 345 -1.92 13.14 -26.99
C ILE A 345 -1.70 11.93 -26.08
N ASN A 346 -0.63 11.96 -25.31
CA ASN A 346 -0.45 11.06 -24.17
C ASN A 346 -0.17 11.89 -22.91
N ALA A 347 -0.72 11.48 -21.78
CA ALA A 347 -0.46 12.06 -20.48
C ALA A 347 -0.06 10.99 -19.48
N TYR A 348 0.90 11.30 -18.63
CA TYR A 348 1.46 10.40 -17.62
C TYR A 348 1.55 11.12 -16.28
N VAL A 349 1.24 10.38 -15.21
CA VAL A 349 1.54 10.73 -13.83
C VAL A 349 2.24 9.55 -13.20
N PHE A 350 3.44 9.76 -12.68
CA PHE A 350 4.16 8.78 -11.88
C PHE A 350 4.14 9.24 -10.42
N ASP A 351 3.51 8.44 -9.57
CA ASP A 351 3.27 8.75 -8.17
C ASP A 351 3.83 7.62 -7.28
N PRO A 352 4.57 7.93 -6.20
CA PRO A 352 5.17 6.90 -5.34
C PRO A 352 4.15 6.10 -4.53
N VAL A 353 2.89 6.54 -4.44
CA VAL A 353 1.80 5.88 -3.71
C VAL A 353 0.77 5.30 -4.68
N LEU A 354 0.38 6.05 -5.71
CA LEU A 354 -0.66 5.64 -6.67
C LEU A 354 -0.09 4.86 -7.87
N GLY A 355 1.24 4.82 -8.01
CA GLY A 355 1.92 4.21 -9.15
C GLY A 355 1.80 5.03 -10.44
N GLU A 356 2.11 4.38 -11.56
CA GLU A 356 1.97 4.99 -12.88
C GLU A 356 0.50 5.02 -13.32
N GLN A 357 0.03 6.20 -13.67
CA GLN A 357 -1.27 6.44 -14.30
C GLN A 357 -1.05 7.10 -15.66
N LYS A 358 -1.80 6.69 -16.67
CA LYS A 358 -1.63 7.22 -18.03
C LYS A 358 -2.89 7.20 -18.86
N VAL A 359 -2.95 8.12 -19.80
CA VAL A 359 -3.87 8.10 -20.94
C VAL A 359 -3.04 8.13 -22.20
N LEU A 360 -3.25 7.13 -23.06
CA LEU A 360 -2.46 6.94 -24.28
C LEU A 360 -3.31 7.13 -25.54
N ALA A 361 -2.68 7.66 -26.57
CA ALA A 361 -3.18 7.80 -27.93
C ALA A 361 -4.56 8.47 -28.06
N GLN A 362 -4.88 9.39 -27.13
CA GLN A 362 -6.08 10.20 -27.25
C GLN A 362 -5.99 11.05 -28.52
N THR A 363 -7.08 11.15 -29.26
CA THR A 363 -7.14 11.97 -30.48
C THR A 363 -7.00 13.45 -30.13
N LEU A 364 -6.04 14.12 -30.76
CA LEU A 364 -5.91 15.57 -30.75
C LEU A 364 -6.94 16.18 -31.71
N SER A 365 -8.00 16.75 -31.15
CA SER A 365 -9.16 17.27 -31.88
C SER A 365 -9.14 18.79 -32.04
N VAL A 366 -8.35 19.49 -31.23
CA VAL A 366 -8.19 20.95 -31.32
C VAL A 366 -7.40 21.36 -32.57
N ASN A 367 -7.62 22.58 -33.02
CA ASN A 367 -6.80 23.22 -34.04
C ASN A 367 -5.35 23.37 -33.54
N ILE A 368 -4.43 22.61 -34.13
CA ILE A 368 -3.00 22.57 -33.78
C ILE A 368 -2.36 23.97 -33.81
N ALA A 369 -2.78 24.85 -34.71
CA ALA A 369 -2.25 26.21 -34.81
C ALA A 369 -2.58 27.10 -33.58
N LYS A 370 -3.44 26.62 -32.69
CA LYS A 370 -3.83 27.32 -31.44
C LYS A 370 -3.11 26.79 -30.20
N LEU A 371 -2.32 25.72 -30.30
CA LEU A 371 -1.54 25.19 -29.19
C LEU A 371 -0.53 26.17 -28.58
N PRO A 372 0.08 27.10 -29.34
CA PRO A 372 0.96 28.12 -28.76
C PRO A 372 0.30 29.07 -27.76
N GLY A 373 -1.04 29.15 -27.74
CA GLY A 373 -1.76 29.95 -26.76
C GLY A 373 -1.29 31.41 -26.76
N LEU A 374 -0.83 31.88 -25.61
CA LEU A 374 -0.34 33.24 -25.36
C LEU A 374 1.19 33.38 -25.54
N GLY A 375 1.90 32.31 -25.96
CA GLY A 375 3.34 32.33 -26.23
C GLY A 375 4.26 32.33 -25.01
N VAL A 376 3.69 32.23 -23.80
CA VAL A 376 4.39 32.12 -22.52
C VAL A 376 3.68 31.11 -21.64
N PHE A 377 4.39 30.46 -20.72
CA PHE A 377 3.78 29.57 -19.74
C PHE A 377 3.79 30.19 -18.34
N GLY A 378 2.68 30.10 -17.62
CA GLY A 378 2.60 30.33 -16.18
C GLY A 378 2.93 29.05 -15.40
N LEU A 379 3.61 29.19 -14.27
CA LEU A 379 3.80 28.16 -13.23
C LEU A 379 3.05 28.60 -11.97
N ASN A 380 2.24 27.69 -11.41
CA ASN A 380 1.22 28.00 -10.41
C ASN A 380 0.32 29.18 -10.85
N GLU A 381 0.13 29.34 -12.16
CA GLU A 381 -0.56 30.45 -12.79
C GLU A 381 -0.85 30.11 -14.27
N ASP A 382 -1.73 30.85 -14.93
CA ASP A 382 -2.02 30.71 -16.35
C ASP A 382 -1.16 31.64 -17.24
N GLY A 383 -1.38 31.61 -18.55
CA GLY A 383 -0.59 32.40 -19.50
C GLY A 383 -0.82 33.92 -19.42
N THR A 384 -1.69 34.39 -18.53
CA THR A 384 -2.00 35.81 -18.30
C THR A 384 -1.31 36.38 -17.07
N GLY A 385 -0.95 35.56 -16.10
CA GLY A 385 -0.43 36.03 -14.81
C GLY A 385 -1.52 36.49 -13.83
N HIS A 386 -2.80 36.21 -14.10
CA HIS A 386 -3.95 36.82 -13.42
C HIS A 386 -5.07 35.83 -13.09
N TYR A 387 -4.84 34.52 -13.13
CA TYR A 387 -5.89 33.51 -13.02
C TYR A 387 -6.67 33.64 -11.71
N TYR A 388 -6.01 33.81 -10.55
CA TYR A 388 -6.70 33.90 -9.26
C TYR A 388 -7.61 35.14 -9.17
N MET A 389 -7.19 36.27 -9.74
CA MET A 389 -8.03 37.47 -9.86
C MET A 389 -9.19 37.24 -10.85
N ASN A 390 -8.89 36.72 -12.03
CA ASN A 390 -9.85 36.52 -13.11
C ASN A 390 -10.93 35.48 -12.74
N ALA A 391 -10.55 34.37 -12.11
CA ALA A 391 -11.46 33.34 -11.62
C ALA A 391 -12.46 33.88 -10.58
N CYS A 392 -12.10 34.97 -9.92
CA CYS A 392 -12.95 35.70 -9.00
C CYS A 392 -13.77 36.82 -9.65
N ASN A 393 -13.64 37.00 -10.97
CA ASN A 393 -14.24 38.09 -11.73
C ASN A 393 -13.95 39.46 -11.07
N ASP A 394 -12.73 39.63 -10.57
CA ASP A 394 -12.25 40.82 -9.89
C ASP A 394 -11.37 41.67 -10.82
N THR A 395 -11.05 42.88 -10.40
CA THR A 395 -10.20 43.82 -11.13
C THR A 395 -9.26 44.57 -10.17
N PRO A 396 -8.13 45.12 -10.62
CA PRO A 396 -7.25 45.91 -9.77
C PRO A 396 -7.97 47.09 -9.08
N PRO A 397 -7.66 47.39 -7.79
CA PRO A 397 -6.68 46.71 -6.95
C PRO A 397 -7.20 45.36 -6.42
N TYR A 398 -6.43 44.29 -6.64
CA TYR A 398 -6.81 42.94 -6.22
C TYR A 398 -6.44 42.68 -4.76
N THR A 399 -7.29 41.93 -4.05
CA THR A 399 -7.02 41.47 -2.69
C THR A 399 -7.11 39.95 -2.65
N VAL A 400 -5.95 39.30 -2.53
CA VAL A 400 -5.83 37.84 -2.45
C VAL A 400 -6.64 37.24 -1.31
N GLY A 401 -7.22 36.06 -1.53
CA GLY A 401 -7.97 35.30 -0.52
C GLY A 401 -9.35 35.86 -0.16
N LYS A 402 -9.77 37.01 -0.71
CA LYS A 402 -11.12 37.56 -0.48
C LYS A 402 -12.23 36.71 -1.12
N CYS A 403 -11.91 36.10 -2.24
CA CYS A 403 -12.83 35.27 -3.02
C CYS A 403 -12.47 33.79 -2.84
N ALA A 404 -13.51 32.96 -2.64
CA ALA A 404 -13.36 31.52 -2.43
C ALA A 404 -13.51 30.70 -3.72
N ALA A 405 -13.66 31.34 -4.89
CA ALA A 405 -13.86 30.64 -6.16
C ALA A 405 -12.62 29.84 -6.56
N THR A 406 -11.44 30.45 -6.39
CA THR A 406 -10.12 29.80 -6.51
C THR A 406 -9.23 30.38 -5.41
N PRO A 407 -9.12 29.70 -4.25
CA PRO A 407 -8.21 30.11 -3.19
C PRO A 407 -6.75 30.05 -3.69
N PRO A 408 -5.88 30.97 -3.24
CA PRO A 408 -4.44 30.86 -3.45
C PRO A 408 -3.91 29.56 -2.85
N ASP A 409 -2.87 29.00 -3.48
CA ASP A 409 -2.25 27.74 -3.09
C ASP A 409 -0.73 27.78 -3.27
N VAL A 410 -0.09 26.75 -2.71
CA VAL A 410 1.37 26.60 -2.75
C VAL A 410 1.70 25.34 -3.53
N GLN A 411 2.45 25.53 -4.60
CA GLN A 411 2.88 24.45 -5.50
C GLN A 411 4.41 24.46 -5.62
N ALA A 412 5.01 23.29 -5.78
CA ALA A 412 6.45 23.19 -5.99
C ALA A 412 6.82 22.35 -7.21
N PHE A 413 7.92 22.75 -7.84
CA PHE A 413 8.41 22.27 -9.12
C PHE A 413 9.88 21.90 -9.01
N SER A 414 10.27 20.83 -9.70
CA SER A 414 11.66 20.44 -9.86
C SER A 414 11.86 19.81 -11.25
N ASP A 415 13.08 19.87 -11.78
CA ASP A 415 13.48 19.19 -13.01
C ASP A 415 12.54 19.41 -14.21
N LEU A 416 12.15 20.67 -14.47
CA LEU A 416 11.28 21.00 -15.61
C LEU A 416 12.06 20.88 -16.91
N ALA A 417 11.58 20.06 -17.83
CA ALA A 417 12.18 19.79 -19.12
C ALA A 417 11.14 19.88 -20.24
N LEU A 418 11.53 20.54 -21.33
CA LEU A 418 10.73 20.70 -22.54
C LEU A 418 11.49 20.06 -23.71
N TRP A 419 10.85 19.17 -24.45
CA TRP A 419 11.43 18.50 -25.62
C TRP A 419 10.69 18.82 -26.90
N THR A 420 11.40 18.83 -28.03
CA THR A 420 10.86 18.95 -29.41
C THR A 420 10.58 17.60 -30.06
N ARG A 421 10.33 16.58 -29.24
CA ARG A 421 9.96 15.23 -29.66
C ARG A 421 8.98 14.61 -28.67
N VAL A 422 8.39 13.49 -29.07
CA VAL A 422 7.69 12.60 -28.14
C VAL A 422 8.75 11.83 -27.33
N VAL A 423 8.75 12.03 -26.02
CA VAL A 423 9.49 11.18 -25.07
C VAL A 423 8.68 9.92 -24.83
N THR A 424 9.33 8.76 -24.90
CA THR A 424 8.66 7.46 -24.78
C THR A 424 8.31 7.16 -23.32
N GLU A 425 7.31 6.30 -23.10
CA GLU A 425 6.94 5.84 -21.76
C GLU A 425 8.15 5.25 -21.00
N THR A 426 8.97 4.44 -21.67
CA THR A 426 10.17 3.84 -21.05
C THR A 426 11.20 4.88 -20.62
N GLU A 427 11.37 5.94 -21.40
CA GLU A 427 12.23 7.06 -21.00
C GLU A 427 11.65 7.79 -19.77
N LEU A 428 10.34 8.05 -19.73
CA LEU A 428 9.67 8.68 -18.59
C LEU A 428 9.70 7.79 -17.33
N GLN A 429 9.55 6.47 -17.48
CA GLN A 429 9.73 5.49 -16.41
C GLN A 429 11.16 5.55 -15.85
N SER A 430 12.18 5.80 -16.69
CA SER A 430 13.55 5.99 -16.21
C SER A 430 13.73 7.30 -15.44
N VAL A 431 13.02 8.38 -15.80
CA VAL A 431 13.01 9.64 -15.04
C VAL A 431 12.50 9.40 -13.63
N PHE A 432 11.34 8.75 -13.50
CA PHE A 432 10.75 8.46 -12.19
C PHE A 432 11.57 7.44 -11.39
N GLY A 433 12.00 6.36 -12.05
CA GLY A 433 12.63 5.21 -11.38
C GLY A 433 14.08 5.43 -10.98
N SER A 434 14.82 6.31 -11.65
CA SER A 434 16.27 6.47 -11.40
C SER A 434 16.61 7.17 -10.09
N GLY A 435 15.70 8.01 -9.58
CA GLY A 435 15.99 8.88 -8.43
C GLY A 435 17.11 9.88 -8.68
N GLN A 436 17.36 10.24 -9.94
CA GLN A 436 18.38 11.20 -10.36
C GLN A 436 17.76 12.33 -11.20
N PRO A 437 18.24 13.58 -11.05
CA PRO A 437 17.80 14.68 -11.92
C PRO A 437 18.41 14.54 -13.32
N LEU A 438 17.74 15.10 -14.34
CA LEU A 438 18.25 15.14 -15.71
C LEU A 438 19.61 15.84 -15.85
N SER A 439 19.98 16.69 -14.90
CA SER A 439 21.28 17.37 -14.84
C SER A 439 22.46 16.42 -14.70
N THR A 440 22.22 15.16 -14.32
CA THR A 440 23.24 14.10 -14.37
C THR A 440 23.62 13.70 -15.79
N LEU A 441 22.77 13.99 -16.78
CA LEU A 441 23.03 13.74 -18.21
C LEU A 441 23.48 14.99 -18.97
N THR A 442 23.15 16.18 -18.47
CA THR A 442 23.47 17.46 -19.13
C THR A 442 24.60 18.17 -18.36
N HIS A 443 25.79 18.17 -18.94
CA HIS A 443 26.94 18.91 -18.41
C HIS A 443 26.85 20.39 -18.75
#